data_AF-A0A941UJI4-F1
#
_entry.id   AF-A0A941UJI4-F1
#
_cell.length_a   1.000
_cell.length_b   1.000
_cell.length_c   1.000
_cell.angle_alpha   90.00
_cell.angle_beta   90.00
_cell.angle_gamma   90.00
#
_symmetry.space_group_name_H-M   'P 1'
#
loop_
_entity.id
_entity.type
_entity.pdbx_description
1 polymer ?
#
loop_
_entity_poly.entity_id
_entity_poly.type
_entity_poly.pdbx_seq_one_letter_code
_entity_poly.pdbx_strand_id
1 'polypeptide(L)'
;MSNRWARGIALKILYPLLMFAGSLAGKQKEKYQKFIIQLNNKLVRKEKFRPENVLLLLPHCLQINECDVRLTYNIYNCKRCGRCEIKDLIQLAEENHLNLFVATGGSLARRVIHEMKPDAVIAVACENDLSSGIADTYPLPILGITNQRPFGPCMNTCVDLSKVKEAILFFGKTA
;
A
#
# COMPACT_ATOMS: atom_id res chain seq x y z
N MET A 1 22.05 -15.60 -6.32
CA MET A 1 22.12 -14.37 -5.48
C MET A 1 20.70 -13.95 -5.14
N SER A 2 20.34 -13.96 -3.85
CA SER A 2 18.95 -13.80 -3.41
C SER A 2 18.37 -12.46 -3.84
N ASN A 3 17.20 -12.47 -4.50
CA ASN A 3 16.45 -11.28 -4.94
C ASN A 3 16.28 -10.22 -3.83
N ARG A 4 16.32 -10.64 -2.56
CA ARG A 4 16.29 -9.75 -1.38
C ARG A 4 17.46 -8.76 -1.40
N TRP A 5 18.69 -9.20 -1.66
CA TRP A 5 19.87 -8.31 -1.62
C TRP A 5 19.84 -7.24 -2.73
N ALA A 6 19.38 -7.61 -3.93
CA ALA A 6 19.18 -6.68 -5.04
C ALA A 6 18.07 -5.64 -4.74
N ARG A 7 16.98 -6.05 -4.07
CA ARG A 7 15.96 -5.12 -3.56
C ARG A 7 16.54 -4.18 -2.50
N GLY A 8 17.40 -4.66 -1.62
CA GLY A 8 18.05 -3.84 -0.59
C GLY A 8 18.90 -2.72 -1.18
N ILE A 9 19.74 -3.03 -2.17
CA ILE A 9 20.54 -2.02 -2.87
C ILE A 9 19.65 -1.04 -3.64
N ALA A 10 18.68 -1.53 -4.41
CA ALA A 10 17.76 -0.68 -5.16
C ALA A 10 16.96 0.26 -4.24
N LEU A 11 16.46 -0.24 -3.11
CA LEU A 11 15.62 0.58 -2.22
C LEU A 11 16.44 1.48 -1.29
N LYS A 12 17.65 1.09 -0.85
CA LYS A 12 18.44 1.92 0.07
C LYS A 12 19.40 2.89 -0.61
N ILE A 13 19.80 2.63 -1.86
CA ILE A 13 20.77 3.48 -2.59
C ILE A 13 20.07 4.23 -3.73
N LEU A 14 19.33 3.53 -4.58
CA LEU A 14 18.70 4.17 -5.75
C LEU A 14 17.53 5.08 -5.34
N TYR A 15 16.75 4.73 -4.32
CA TYR A 15 15.64 5.57 -3.83
C TYR A 15 16.07 6.98 -3.37
N PRO A 16 16.99 7.15 -2.40
CA PRO A 16 17.40 8.49 -1.96
C PRO A 16 18.06 9.30 -3.08
N LEU A 17 18.81 8.64 -3.97
CA LEU A 17 19.44 9.29 -5.12
C LEU A 17 18.41 9.85 -6.12
N LEU A 18 17.39 9.06 -6.47
CA LEU A 18 16.31 9.51 -7.35
C LEU A 18 15.45 10.61 -6.69
N MET A 19 15.21 10.53 -5.38
CA MET A 19 14.48 11.57 -4.67
C MET A 19 15.28 12.88 -4.59
N PHE A 20 16.58 12.81 -4.38
CA PHE A 20 17.47 13.97 -4.42
C PHE A 20 17.51 14.60 -5.82
N ALA A 21 17.63 13.80 -6.88
CA ALA A 21 17.55 14.31 -8.25
C ALA A 21 16.18 14.94 -8.57
N GLY A 22 15.10 14.38 -8.03
CA GLY A 22 13.74 14.87 -8.20
C GLY A 22 13.43 16.17 -7.46
N SER A 23 14.13 16.49 -6.36
CA SER A 23 13.90 17.73 -5.62
C SER A 23 14.38 18.98 -6.37
N LEU A 24 15.32 18.83 -7.31
CA LEU A 24 15.76 19.92 -8.19
C LEU A 24 14.77 20.20 -9.34
N ALA A 25 13.80 19.31 -9.60
CA ALA A 25 12.80 19.47 -10.65
C ALA A 25 11.45 18.85 -10.24
N GLY A 26 10.59 19.66 -9.61
CA GLY A 26 9.38 19.19 -8.91
C GLY A 26 8.43 18.27 -9.68
N LYS A 27 8.27 18.44 -11.01
CA LYS A 27 7.44 17.56 -11.85
C LYS A 27 8.00 16.14 -11.99
N GLN A 28 9.29 15.91 -11.75
CA GLN A 28 9.93 14.60 -11.86
C GLN A 28 9.76 13.73 -10.60
N LYS A 29 9.48 14.35 -9.44
CA LYS A 29 9.38 13.65 -8.15
C LYS A 29 8.32 12.54 -8.19
N GLU A 30 7.09 12.85 -8.59
CA GLU A 30 6.01 11.86 -8.66
C GLU A 30 6.35 10.74 -9.67
N LYS A 31 6.98 11.07 -10.81
CA LYS A 31 7.43 10.09 -11.80
C LYS A 31 8.44 9.10 -11.21
N TYR A 32 9.39 9.58 -10.41
CA TYR A 32 10.36 8.71 -9.73
C TYR A 32 9.70 7.88 -8.62
N GLN A 33 8.75 8.44 -7.88
CA GLN A 33 7.99 7.68 -6.88
C GLN A 33 7.20 6.53 -7.54
N LYS A 34 6.50 6.80 -8.65
CA LYS A 34 5.82 5.77 -9.46
C LYS A 34 6.78 4.69 -9.94
N PHE A 35 7.94 5.09 -10.46
CA PHE A 35 8.96 4.15 -10.92
C PHE A 35 9.44 3.22 -9.80
N ILE A 36 9.71 3.77 -8.61
CA ILE A 36 10.13 2.97 -7.44
C ILE A 36 9.05 1.98 -7.03
N ILE A 37 7.77 2.39 -6.99
CA ILE A 37 6.65 1.51 -6.65
C ILE A 37 6.55 0.36 -7.67
N GLN A 38 6.61 0.67 -8.96
CA GLN A 38 6.55 -0.33 -10.04
C GLN A 38 7.73 -1.29 -9.99
N LEU A 39 8.94 -0.78 -9.75
CA LEU A 39 10.14 -1.58 -9.61
C LEU A 39 10.03 -2.52 -8.41
N ASN A 40 9.63 -2.02 -7.24
CA ASN A 40 9.44 -2.84 -6.05
C ASN A 40 8.38 -3.93 -6.30
N ASN A 41 7.20 -3.58 -6.86
CA ASN A 41 6.15 -4.54 -7.17
C ASN A 41 6.67 -5.65 -8.09
N LYS A 42 7.43 -5.30 -9.13
CA LYS A 42 8.04 -6.27 -10.05
C LYS A 42 9.05 -7.18 -9.33
N LEU A 43 9.82 -6.65 -8.39
CA LEU A 43 10.80 -7.42 -7.62
C LEU A 43 10.12 -8.35 -6.60
N VAL A 44 9.12 -7.88 -5.87
CA VAL A 44 8.31 -8.70 -4.95
C VAL A 44 7.64 -9.84 -5.71
N ARG A 45 7.06 -9.56 -6.89
CA ARG A 45 6.43 -10.61 -7.73
C ARG A 45 7.40 -11.69 -8.23
N LYS A 46 8.71 -11.43 -8.21
CA LYS A 46 9.75 -12.42 -8.57
C LYS A 46 10.26 -13.21 -7.37
N GLU A 47 9.90 -12.82 -6.15
CA GLU A 47 10.25 -13.59 -4.96
C GLU A 47 9.33 -14.79 -4.84
N LYS A 48 9.92 -15.95 -4.54
CA LYS A 48 9.17 -17.16 -4.19
C LYS A 48 9.00 -17.14 -2.68
N PHE A 49 7.83 -16.71 -2.22
CA PHE A 49 7.48 -16.62 -0.80
C PHE A 49 5.99 -16.82 -0.62
N ARG A 50 5.59 -17.44 0.49
CA ARG A 50 4.20 -17.73 0.85
C ARG A 50 3.91 -17.05 2.20
N PRO A 51 3.28 -15.87 2.22
CA PRO A 51 2.88 -15.25 3.47
C PRO A 51 1.70 -16.00 4.10
N GLU A 52 1.73 -16.21 5.40
CA GLU A 52 0.57 -16.70 6.16
C GLU A 52 -0.25 -15.52 6.69
N ASN A 53 0.44 -14.43 7.06
CA ASN A 53 -0.16 -13.23 7.61
C ASN A 53 -0.01 -12.03 6.65
N VAL A 54 -1.04 -11.75 5.87
CA VAL A 54 -1.07 -10.60 4.94
C VAL A 54 -1.87 -9.45 5.52
N LEU A 55 -1.28 -8.25 5.52
CA LEU A 55 -1.95 -7.01 5.89
C LEU A 55 -2.39 -6.22 4.65
N LEU A 56 -3.68 -5.97 4.49
CA LEU A 56 -4.24 -4.98 3.59
C LEU A 56 -4.30 -3.62 4.31
N LEU A 57 -3.46 -2.69 3.86
CA LEU A 57 -3.31 -1.37 4.44
C LEU A 57 -3.91 -0.31 3.51
N LEU A 58 -4.93 0.39 4.02
CA LEU A 58 -5.71 1.36 3.26
C LEU A 58 -5.45 2.79 3.74
N PRO A 59 -5.57 3.81 2.87
CA PRO A 59 -5.49 5.20 3.29
C PRO A 59 -6.89 5.68 3.71
N HIS A 60 -6.94 6.53 4.75
CA HIS A 60 -8.19 7.18 5.17
C HIS A 60 -8.88 7.96 4.04
N CYS A 61 -8.13 8.43 3.05
CA CYS A 61 -8.65 9.22 1.93
C CYS A 61 -9.60 8.45 1.00
N LEU A 62 -9.71 7.11 1.10
CA LEU A 62 -10.73 6.32 0.39
C LEU A 62 -12.12 6.48 1.03
N GLN A 63 -12.17 6.81 2.31
CA GLN A 63 -13.41 7.09 2.99
C GLN A 63 -13.93 8.45 2.52
N ILE A 64 -15.20 8.52 2.14
CA ILE A 64 -15.81 9.80 1.76
C ILE A 64 -15.84 10.78 2.94
N ASN A 65 -15.63 12.06 2.66
CA ASN A 65 -15.57 13.11 3.67
C ASN A 65 -16.87 13.23 4.50
N GLU A 66 -18.03 12.98 3.89
CA GLU A 66 -19.35 13.05 4.53
C GLU A 66 -19.70 11.77 5.32
N CYS A 67 -18.71 10.92 5.58
CA CYS A 67 -18.89 9.74 6.43
C CYS A 67 -18.79 10.14 7.91
N ASP A 68 -19.84 9.80 8.65
CA ASP A 68 -20.07 10.09 10.06
C ASP A 68 -19.35 9.11 11.01
N VAL A 69 -18.66 8.09 10.47
CA VAL A 69 -18.01 7.04 11.26
C VAL A 69 -16.50 7.09 11.12
N ARG A 70 -15.75 7.15 12.22
CA ARG A 70 -14.28 7.08 12.19
C ARG A 70 -13.79 5.64 12.14
N LEU A 71 -13.07 5.27 11.07
CA LEU A 71 -12.59 3.91 10.82
C LEU A 71 -11.14 3.63 11.27
N THR A 72 -10.41 4.63 11.77
CA THR A 72 -8.97 4.53 12.10
C THR A 72 -8.65 3.45 13.14
N TYR A 73 -9.56 3.19 14.10
CA TYR A 73 -9.34 2.21 15.17
C TYR A 73 -9.94 0.86 14.87
N ASN A 74 -11.14 0.84 14.28
CA ASN A 74 -11.82 -0.37 13.89
C ASN A 74 -12.55 -0.12 12.57
N ILE A 75 -12.00 -0.69 11.49
CA ILE A 75 -12.59 -0.57 10.16
C ILE A 75 -13.95 -1.28 10.06
N TYR A 76 -14.21 -2.28 10.91
CA TYR A 76 -15.47 -3.01 10.95
C TYR A 76 -16.64 -2.19 11.52
N ASN A 77 -16.37 -0.99 12.05
CA ASN A 77 -17.42 -0.01 12.35
C ASN A 77 -18.08 0.57 11.08
N CYS A 78 -17.51 0.31 9.89
CA CYS A 78 -18.08 0.76 8.64
C CYS A 78 -19.50 0.21 8.45
N LYS A 79 -20.46 1.10 8.23
CA LYS A 79 -21.88 0.77 7.98
C LYS A 79 -22.13 0.04 6.64
N ARG A 80 -21.08 -0.19 5.83
CA ARG A 80 -21.18 -0.83 4.50
C ARG A 80 -22.22 -0.17 3.57
N CYS A 81 -22.37 1.14 3.67
CA CYS A 81 -23.38 1.91 2.92
C CYS A 81 -23.16 1.97 1.40
N GLY A 82 -21.98 1.54 0.89
CA GLY A 82 -21.67 1.51 -0.54
C GLY A 82 -21.29 2.86 -1.15
N ARG A 83 -21.21 3.94 -0.35
CA ARG A 83 -20.80 5.27 -0.84
C ARG A 83 -19.29 5.41 -1.12
N CYS A 84 -18.49 4.43 -0.68
CA CYS A 84 -17.05 4.36 -0.94
C CYS A 84 -16.60 2.89 -1.05
N GLU A 85 -15.44 2.68 -1.66
CA GLU A 85 -14.86 1.35 -1.93
C GLU A 85 -14.43 0.61 -0.65
N ILE A 86 -14.42 1.26 0.52
CA ILE A 86 -14.11 0.63 1.80
C ILE A 86 -15.02 -0.58 2.05
N LYS A 87 -16.30 -0.52 1.65
CA LYS A 87 -17.21 -1.67 1.75
C LYS A 87 -16.64 -2.89 1.03
N ASP A 88 -16.25 -2.71 -0.23
CA ASP A 88 -15.76 -3.79 -1.10
C ASP A 88 -14.39 -4.29 -0.63
N LEU A 89 -13.54 -3.40 -0.12
CA LEU A 89 -12.24 -3.76 0.45
C LEU A 89 -12.36 -4.55 1.76
N ILE A 90 -13.35 -4.23 2.61
CA ILE A 90 -13.67 -5.04 3.79
C ILE A 90 -14.10 -6.44 3.34
N GLN A 91 -15.02 -6.53 2.39
CA GLN A 91 -15.49 -7.82 1.87
C GLN A 91 -14.34 -8.65 1.30
N LEU A 92 -13.45 -8.04 0.50
CA LEU A 92 -12.28 -8.72 -0.04
C LEU A 92 -11.33 -9.23 1.04
N ALA A 93 -11.11 -8.45 2.11
CA ALA A 93 -10.28 -8.89 3.22
C ALA A 93 -10.90 -10.05 3.99
N GLU A 94 -12.22 -10.01 4.25
CA GLU A 94 -12.96 -11.07 4.94
C GLU A 94 -12.94 -12.39 4.15
N GLU A 95 -13.24 -12.33 2.85
CA GLU A 95 -13.25 -13.49 1.95
C GLU A 95 -11.89 -14.18 1.81
N ASN A 96 -10.80 -13.44 2.03
CA ASN A 96 -9.43 -13.92 1.87
C ASN A 96 -8.67 -13.99 3.21
N HIS A 97 -9.36 -13.86 4.34
CA HIS A 97 -8.80 -13.92 5.70
C HIS A 97 -7.58 -12.99 5.93
N LEU A 98 -7.63 -11.78 5.38
CA LEU A 98 -6.55 -10.79 5.49
C LEU A 98 -6.74 -9.92 6.73
N ASN A 99 -5.63 -9.48 7.33
CA ASN A 99 -5.67 -8.39 8.29
C ASN A 99 -5.94 -7.07 7.54
N LEU A 100 -6.81 -6.21 8.09
CA LEU A 100 -7.24 -4.98 7.43
C LEU A 100 -7.09 -3.78 8.36
N PHE A 101 -6.42 -2.72 7.88
CA PHE A 101 -6.22 -1.49 8.65
C PHE A 101 -6.32 -0.23 7.80
N VAL A 102 -6.86 0.85 8.37
CA VAL A 102 -6.93 2.19 7.73
C VAL A 102 -5.97 3.15 8.41
N ALA A 103 -4.95 3.62 7.69
CA ALA A 103 -3.99 4.59 8.19
C ALA A 103 -4.35 6.02 7.76
N THR A 104 -4.24 6.97 8.71
CA THR A 104 -4.38 8.42 8.43
C THR A 104 -3.14 9.05 7.83
N GLY A 105 -2.04 8.30 7.77
CA GLY A 105 -0.78 8.74 7.16
C GLY A 105 0.34 7.73 7.38
N GLY A 106 1.50 8.02 6.81
CA GLY A 106 2.64 7.11 6.81
C GLY A 106 3.13 6.68 8.19
N SER A 107 3.18 7.59 9.18
CA SER A 107 3.66 7.24 10.54
C SER A 107 2.77 6.19 11.22
N LEU A 108 1.45 6.30 11.09
CA LEU A 108 0.52 5.30 11.62
C LEU A 108 0.65 3.97 10.87
N ALA A 109 0.78 4.02 9.54
CA ALA A 109 1.05 2.84 8.73
C ALA A 109 2.28 2.05 9.21
N ARG A 110 3.40 2.74 9.47
CA ARG A 110 4.65 2.12 9.95
C ARG A 110 4.53 1.55 11.36
N ARG A 111 3.80 2.26 12.23
CA ARG A 111 3.47 1.76 13.56
C ARG A 111 2.68 0.46 13.49
N VAL A 112 1.62 0.39 12.67
CA VAL A 112 0.81 -0.83 12.50
C VAL A 112 1.63 -1.98 11.93
N ILE A 113 2.47 -1.73 10.92
CA ILE A 113 3.37 -2.76 10.39
C ILE A 113 4.30 -3.29 11.49
N HIS A 114 4.81 -2.43 12.35
CA HIS A 114 5.69 -2.82 13.46
C HIS A 114 4.96 -3.62 14.55
N GLU A 115 3.73 -3.22 14.89
CA GLU A 115 2.91 -3.88 15.92
C GLU A 115 2.36 -5.22 15.43
N MET A 116 1.80 -5.28 14.22
CA MET A 116 1.17 -6.49 13.66
C MET A 116 2.17 -7.50 13.10
N LYS A 117 3.39 -7.05 12.74
CA LYS A 117 4.45 -7.87 12.12
C LYS A 117 3.93 -8.80 11.01
N PRO A 118 3.30 -8.25 9.95
CA PRO A 118 2.80 -9.07 8.86
C PRO A 118 3.96 -9.67 8.06
N ASP A 119 3.67 -10.78 7.39
CA ASP A 119 4.57 -11.46 6.46
C ASP A 119 4.69 -10.71 5.13
N ALA A 120 3.58 -10.10 4.70
CA ALA A 120 3.49 -9.28 3.50
C ALA A 120 2.41 -8.20 3.65
N VAL A 121 2.54 -7.13 2.85
CA VAL A 121 1.57 -6.01 2.85
C VAL A 121 1.05 -5.75 1.45
N ILE A 122 -0.26 -5.59 1.33
CA ILE A 122 -0.90 -4.96 0.17
C ILE A 122 -1.24 -3.54 0.61
N ALA A 123 -0.56 -2.54 0.06
CA ALA A 123 -0.71 -1.15 0.49
C ALA A 123 -1.40 -0.33 -0.61
N VAL A 124 -2.47 0.38 -0.26
CA VAL A 124 -3.11 1.38 -1.11
C VAL A 124 -2.76 2.76 -0.57
N ALA A 125 -2.14 3.63 -1.37
CA ALA A 125 -1.87 5.02 -0.99
C ALA A 125 -1.48 5.88 -2.20
N CYS A 126 -1.18 7.15 -1.95
CA CYS A 126 -0.56 8.01 -2.96
C CYS A 126 0.90 7.58 -3.21
N GLU A 127 1.48 8.09 -4.28
CA GLU A 127 2.85 7.80 -4.69
C GLU A 127 3.87 8.15 -3.61
N ASN A 128 3.64 9.25 -2.89
CA ASN A 128 4.52 9.71 -1.83
C ASN A 128 4.57 8.73 -0.64
N ASP A 129 3.41 8.32 -0.13
CA ASP A 129 3.33 7.45 1.03
C ASP A 129 3.75 6.02 0.69
N LEU A 130 3.40 5.53 -0.50
CA LEU A 130 3.85 4.22 -0.97
C LEU A 130 5.36 4.17 -1.15
N SER A 131 5.95 5.12 -1.88
CA SER A 131 7.38 5.10 -2.16
C SER A 131 8.24 5.24 -0.90
N SER A 132 7.88 6.15 0.01
CA SER A 132 8.55 6.28 1.31
C SER A 132 8.31 5.04 2.18
N GLY A 133 7.08 4.55 2.27
CA GLY A 133 6.75 3.36 3.05
C GLY A 133 7.54 2.14 2.61
N ILE A 134 7.60 1.85 1.31
CA ILE A 134 8.36 0.73 0.74
C ILE A 134 9.86 0.82 1.09
N ALA A 135 10.45 2.01 1.03
CA ALA A 135 11.85 2.20 1.35
C ALA A 135 12.13 1.97 2.86
N ASP A 136 11.26 2.51 3.72
CA ASP A 136 11.42 2.48 5.18
C ASP A 136 11.20 1.09 5.77
N THR A 137 10.31 0.28 5.18
CA THR A 137 9.92 -1.04 5.72
C THR A 137 10.70 -2.20 5.10
N TYR A 138 11.72 -1.93 4.27
CA TYR A 138 12.59 -2.99 3.75
C TYR A 138 13.22 -3.80 4.91
N PRO A 139 13.18 -5.16 4.90
CA PRO A 139 12.98 -6.05 3.76
C PRO A 139 11.56 -6.63 3.57
N LEU A 140 10.53 -6.05 4.19
CA LEU A 140 9.15 -6.54 4.10
C LEU A 140 8.64 -6.52 2.64
N PRO A 141 8.04 -7.62 2.11
CA PRO A 141 7.42 -7.60 0.79
C PRO A 141 6.12 -6.80 0.82
N ILE A 142 6.10 -5.71 0.03
CA ILE A 142 4.93 -4.84 -0.12
C ILE A 142 4.54 -4.79 -1.59
N LEU A 143 3.26 -5.02 -1.90
CA LEU A 143 2.67 -4.66 -3.18
C LEU A 143 1.93 -3.32 -3.03
N GLY A 144 2.46 -2.27 -3.65
CA GLY A 144 1.89 -0.92 -3.61
C GLY A 144 0.92 -0.68 -4.77
N ILE A 145 -0.30 -0.24 -4.46
CA ILE A 145 -1.33 0.11 -5.44
C ILE A 145 -1.66 1.59 -5.26
N THR A 146 -1.36 2.38 -6.28
CA THR A 146 -1.59 3.82 -6.24
C THR A 146 -3.08 4.13 -6.29
N ASN A 147 -3.56 4.98 -5.40
CA ASN A 147 -4.93 5.49 -5.44
C ASN A 147 -5.10 6.55 -6.54
N GLN A 148 -6.32 6.68 -7.03
CA GLN A 148 -6.77 7.71 -7.95
C GLN A 148 -7.28 8.91 -7.14
N ARG A 149 -6.95 10.11 -7.60
CA ARG A 149 -7.22 11.37 -6.89
C ARG A 149 -8.14 12.28 -7.74
N PRO A 150 -9.39 11.88 -8.04
CA PRO A 150 -10.27 12.65 -8.93
C PRO A 150 -10.64 14.02 -8.35
N PHE A 151 -10.68 14.14 -7.01
CA PHE A 151 -11.00 15.38 -6.31
C PHE A 151 -9.76 16.06 -5.69
N GLY A 152 -8.57 15.75 -6.21
CA GLY A 152 -7.31 16.28 -5.68
C GLY A 152 -6.70 15.43 -4.55
N PRO A 153 -5.64 15.93 -3.89
CA PRO A 153 -4.90 15.16 -2.91
C PRO A 153 -5.72 14.91 -1.66
N CYS A 154 -5.70 13.66 -1.19
CA CYS A 154 -6.26 13.24 0.09
C CYS A 154 -7.76 13.52 0.29
N MET A 155 -8.53 13.59 -0.79
CA MET A 155 -9.98 13.81 -0.73
C MET A 155 -10.70 12.85 -1.67
N ASN A 156 -11.66 12.08 -1.13
CA ASN A 156 -12.56 11.18 -1.87
C ASN A 156 -11.81 10.38 -2.95
N THR A 157 -10.69 9.77 -2.57
CA THR A 157 -9.83 9.02 -3.48
C THR A 157 -10.45 7.67 -3.81
N CYS A 158 -10.06 7.10 -4.95
CA CYS A 158 -10.55 5.80 -5.42
C CYS A 158 -9.39 4.83 -5.64
N VAL A 159 -9.67 3.53 -5.76
CA VAL A 159 -8.69 2.49 -6.06
C VAL A 159 -9.27 1.48 -7.03
N ASP A 160 -8.45 1.06 -7.98
CA ASP A 160 -8.80 -0.04 -8.88
C ASP A 160 -8.84 -1.36 -8.10
N LEU A 161 -10.06 -1.79 -7.77
CA LEU A 161 -10.32 -3.04 -7.05
C LEU A 161 -9.75 -4.27 -7.78
N SER A 162 -9.61 -4.22 -9.11
CA SER A 162 -9.03 -5.33 -9.89
C SER A 162 -7.56 -5.52 -9.52
N LYS A 163 -6.81 -4.44 -9.35
CA LYS A 163 -5.40 -4.49 -8.92
C LYS A 163 -5.25 -5.01 -7.50
N VAL A 164 -6.20 -4.67 -6.62
CA VAL A 164 -6.23 -5.20 -5.25
C VAL A 164 -6.47 -6.70 -5.28
N LYS A 165 -7.48 -7.17 -6.02
CA LYS A 165 -7.77 -8.60 -6.21
C LYS A 165 -6.56 -9.35 -6.79
N GLU A 166 -5.87 -8.79 -7.79
CA GLU A 166 -4.65 -9.38 -8.34
C GLU A 166 -3.50 -9.50 -7.32
N ALA A 167 -3.37 -8.52 -6.41
CA ALA A 167 -2.37 -8.55 -5.35
C ALA A 167 -2.72 -9.59 -4.27
N ILE A 168 -4.00 -9.68 -3.90
CA ILE A 168 -4.51 -10.72 -2.98
C ILE A 168 -4.27 -12.09 -3.59
N LEU A 169 -4.68 -12.32 -4.84
CA LEU A 169 -4.46 -13.58 -5.54
C LEU A 169 -2.98 -13.94 -5.66
N PHE A 170 -2.10 -12.96 -5.82
CA PHE A 170 -0.66 -13.23 -5.86
C PHE A 170 -0.14 -13.77 -4.52
N PHE A 171 -0.58 -13.21 -3.40
CA PHE A 171 -0.18 -13.69 -2.07
C PHE A 171 -0.97 -14.94 -1.61
N GLY A 172 -2.20 -15.12 -2.09
CA GLY A 172 -3.06 -16.28 -1.76
C GLY A 172 -2.81 -17.51 -2.64
N LYS A 173 -2.34 -17.36 -3.88
CA LYS A 173 -1.95 -18.48 -4.75
C LYS A 173 -0.60 -19.04 -4.32
N THR A 174 -0.59 -19.76 -3.21
CA THR A 174 0.43 -20.78 -2.94
C THR A 174 -0.03 -21.78 -1.87
N ALA A 175 -1.24 -22.32 -2.03
CA ALA A 175 -1.55 -23.65 -1.52
C ALA A 175 -1.01 -24.69 -2.53
#